data_AF-A0A6M3KWX9-F1
#
_entry.id   AF-A0A6M3KWX9-F1
#
_cell.length_a   1.000
_cell.length_b   1.000
_cell.length_c   1.000
_cell.angle_alpha   90.00
_cell.angle_beta   90.00
_cell.angle_gamma   90.00
#
_symmetry.space_group_name_H-M   'P 1'
#
loop_
_entity.id
_entity.type
_entity.pdbx_description
1 polymer ?
#
loop_
_entity_poly.entity_id
_entity_poly.type
_entity_poly.pdbx_seq_one_letter_code
_entity_poly.pdbx_strand_id
1 'polypeptide(L)'
;PWKIWSFSSEKLKGSARDPMGFHQPTLIVNELLAIYKYFFEQASEVTGIPAYVYGNQNVAGAGKTASGLSMLMNAAAKGLRNAAGNIDKGVISPSVEEHWLITMLMRPDLAKGDSRIVARASEYLIQQEQLQIRLSEALTATNNPTDMEIIGLDGRSEMLRNYFKGLKMNPDKIVPDREDMIMAKVQTEVQKVVMMLAQALQMDPNALMQILQQGAGNEGNGQGQKPRELDAAGNPVSGQDVRMFNQ
;
A
#
# COMPACT_ATOMS: atom_id res chain seq x y z
N PRO A 1 45.12 -52.32 26.16
CA PRO A 1 46.52 -52.55 25.73
C PRO A 1 47.07 -53.82 26.39
N TRP A 2 47.74 -54.71 25.63
CA TRP A 2 48.28 -56.02 26.06
C TRP A 2 47.36 -57.26 25.99
N LYS A 3 46.24 -57.22 25.24
CA LYS A 3 45.46 -58.44 24.94
C LYS A 3 45.89 -59.01 23.59
N ILE A 4 46.43 -60.22 23.58
CA ILE A 4 46.85 -60.95 22.38
C ILE A 4 45.68 -61.81 21.92
N TRP A 5 45.31 -61.71 20.64
CA TRP A 5 44.32 -62.56 19.99
C TRP A 5 45.06 -63.55 19.09
N SER A 6 45.03 -64.84 19.43
CA SER A 6 45.66 -65.90 18.65
C SER A 6 44.65 -66.56 17.71
N PHE A 7 45.09 -66.85 16.48
CA PHE A 7 44.28 -67.52 15.46
C PHE A 7 44.91 -68.86 15.10
N SER A 8 44.09 -69.90 14.97
CA SER A 8 44.55 -71.24 14.60
C SER A 8 44.61 -71.37 13.08
N SER A 9 45.80 -71.58 12.55
CA SER A 9 46.06 -71.73 11.11
C SER A 9 45.38 -72.95 10.48
N GLU A 10 45.07 -74.00 11.27
CA GLU A 10 44.31 -75.17 10.79
C GLU A 10 42.84 -74.86 10.50
N LYS A 11 42.21 -74.00 11.31
CA LYS A 11 40.80 -73.62 11.14
C LYS A 11 40.60 -72.54 10.06
N LEU A 12 41.67 -71.89 9.62
CA LEU A 12 41.69 -70.86 8.58
C LEU A 12 42.05 -71.41 7.18
N LYS A 13 42.55 -72.65 7.09
CA LYS A 13 42.82 -73.30 5.80
C LYS A 13 41.52 -73.46 5.01
N GLY A 14 41.34 -72.62 3.99
CA GLY A 14 40.19 -72.65 3.08
C GLY A 14 39.22 -71.47 3.25
N SER A 15 39.41 -70.59 4.22
CA SER A 15 38.62 -69.36 4.37
C SER A 15 39.40 -68.16 3.83
N ALA A 16 38.89 -67.51 2.79
CA ALA A 16 39.51 -66.34 2.14
C ALA A 16 39.31 -65.01 2.90
N ARG A 17 38.90 -65.07 4.17
CA ARG A 17 38.61 -63.89 5.00
C ARG A 17 39.66 -63.76 6.10
N ASP A 18 40.27 -62.59 6.19
CA ASP A 18 41.22 -62.27 7.26
C ASP A 18 40.54 -62.42 8.63
N PRO A 19 41.21 -63.07 9.61
CA PRO A 19 40.62 -63.38 10.91
C PRO A 19 40.38 -62.14 11.80
N MET A 20 41.01 -61.02 11.48
CA MET A 20 40.77 -59.72 12.10
C MET A 20 40.68 -58.65 11.01
N GLY A 21 39.49 -58.11 10.81
CA GLY A 21 39.25 -56.95 9.96
C GLY A 21 39.04 -55.70 10.79
N PHE A 22 39.64 -54.58 10.39
CA PHE A 22 39.28 -53.27 10.90
C PHE A 22 38.03 -52.78 10.15
N HIS A 23 36.89 -52.77 10.81
CA HIS A 23 35.67 -52.22 10.23
C HIS A 23 35.61 -50.71 10.47
N GLN A 24 35.92 -49.92 9.43
CA GLN A 24 35.65 -48.49 9.44
C GLN A 24 34.29 -48.23 8.77
N PRO A 25 33.28 -47.73 9.49
CA PRO A 25 32.02 -47.35 8.87
C PRO A 25 32.26 -46.30 7.78
N THR A 26 31.68 -46.52 6.61
CA THR A 26 31.66 -45.50 5.55
C THR A 26 30.83 -44.31 6.03
N LEU A 27 31.39 -43.10 5.89
CA LEU A 27 30.69 -41.88 6.26
C LEU A 27 29.57 -41.58 5.24
N ILE A 28 28.33 -41.90 5.60
CA ILE A 28 27.13 -41.66 4.77
C ILE A 28 26.42 -40.32 5.08
N VAL A 29 27.06 -39.44 5.85
CA VAL A 29 26.45 -38.18 6.32
C VAL A 29 26.00 -37.29 5.16
N ASN A 30 26.76 -37.25 4.07
CA ASN A 30 26.41 -36.43 2.89
C ASN A 30 25.12 -36.91 2.22
N GLU A 31 24.91 -38.21 2.14
CA GLU A 31 23.72 -38.82 1.53
C GLU A 31 22.50 -38.63 2.43
N LEU A 32 22.67 -38.78 3.75
CA LEU A 32 21.62 -38.47 4.74
C LEU A 32 21.22 -36.99 4.72
N LEU A 33 22.18 -36.07 4.57
CA LEU A 33 21.90 -34.65 4.40
C LEU A 33 21.16 -34.34 3.10
N ALA A 34 21.43 -35.07 2.01
CA ALA A 34 20.70 -34.92 0.76
C ALA A 34 19.24 -35.38 0.91
N ILE A 35 19.00 -36.51 1.57
CA ILE A 35 17.65 -37.01 1.88
C ILE A 35 16.90 -36.01 2.77
N TYR A 36 17.54 -35.47 3.80
CA TYR A 36 16.95 -34.45 4.65
C TYR A 36 16.53 -33.21 3.86
N LYS A 37 17.40 -32.68 2.99
CA LYS A 37 17.07 -31.53 2.13
C LYS A 37 15.90 -31.81 1.21
N TYR A 38 15.86 -33.00 0.60
CA TYR A 38 14.73 -33.42 -0.25
C TYR A 38 13.41 -33.42 0.52
N PHE A 39 13.36 -34.04 1.70
CA PHE A 39 12.14 -34.04 2.51
C PHE A 39 11.77 -32.66 3.03
N PHE A 40 12.75 -31.82 3.35
CA PHE A 40 12.51 -30.45 3.76
C PHE A 40 11.90 -29.61 2.62
N GLU A 41 12.43 -29.72 1.40
CA GLU A 41 11.88 -29.06 0.21
C GLU A 41 10.47 -29.57 -0.12
N GLN A 42 10.24 -30.88 -0.06
CA GLN A 42 8.91 -31.46 -0.26
C GLN A 42 7.92 -31.03 0.83
N ALA A 43 8.33 -30.96 2.09
CA ALA A 43 7.48 -30.45 3.16
C ALA A 43 7.10 -28.98 2.94
N SER A 44 8.03 -28.15 2.45
CA SER A 44 7.75 -26.78 2.05
C SER A 44 6.75 -26.68 0.90
N GLU A 45 6.83 -27.59 -0.08
CA GLU A 45 5.89 -27.63 -1.21
C GLU A 45 4.47 -28.06 -0.76
N VAL A 46 4.37 -29.08 0.09
CA VAL A 46 3.09 -29.59 0.62
C VAL A 46 2.42 -28.59 1.56
N THR A 47 3.19 -27.92 2.43
CA THR A 47 2.65 -26.90 3.34
C THR A 47 2.31 -25.59 2.64
N GLY A 48 2.82 -25.38 1.42
CA GLY A 48 2.63 -24.14 0.66
C GLY A 48 3.37 -22.95 1.27
N ILE A 49 4.25 -23.16 2.26
CA ILE A 49 5.09 -22.12 2.88
C ILE A 49 6.56 -22.45 2.56
N PRO A 50 7.08 -21.92 1.44
CA PRO A 50 8.46 -22.17 1.06
C PRO A 50 9.46 -21.47 1.99
N ALA A 51 10.64 -22.09 2.15
CA ALA A 51 11.67 -21.66 3.08
C ALA A 51 12.19 -20.23 2.88
N TYR A 52 12.03 -19.65 1.68
CA TYR A 52 12.42 -18.27 1.41
C TYR A 52 11.58 -17.24 2.16
N VAL A 53 10.34 -17.58 2.55
CA VAL A 53 9.46 -16.71 3.35
C VAL A 53 10.06 -16.44 4.73
N TYR A 54 10.81 -17.41 5.27
CA TYR A 54 11.47 -17.29 6.57
C TYR A 54 12.81 -16.52 6.51
N GLY A 55 13.18 -15.95 5.37
CA GLY A 55 14.39 -15.13 5.24
C GLY A 55 15.63 -15.90 4.77
N ASN A 56 15.48 -17.05 4.12
CA ASN A 56 16.61 -17.69 3.47
C ASN A 56 17.09 -16.85 2.28
N GLN A 57 18.20 -16.12 2.46
CA GLN A 57 18.81 -15.23 1.46
C GLN A 57 19.41 -15.96 0.25
N ASN A 58 19.50 -17.29 0.26
CA ASN A 58 19.99 -18.08 -0.87
C ASN A 58 18.88 -18.40 -1.89
N VAL A 59 18.06 -17.40 -2.26
CA VAL A 59 17.16 -17.56 -3.42
C VAL A 59 17.97 -17.35 -4.70
N ALA A 60 18.27 -18.44 -5.41
CA ALA A 60 18.96 -18.37 -6.69
C ALA A 60 18.06 -17.76 -7.79
N GLY A 61 18.64 -16.99 -8.71
CA GLY A 61 17.94 -16.47 -9.90
C GLY A 61 17.03 -15.26 -9.64
N ALA A 62 15.77 -15.35 -10.08
CA ALA A 62 14.80 -14.25 -10.14
C ALA A 62 14.44 -13.65 -8.76
N GLY A 63 14.63 -14.42 -7.67
CA GLY A 63 14.40 -13.95 -6.30
C GLY A 63 15.42 -12.93 -5.77
N LYS A 64 16.46 -12.60 -6.55
CA LYS A 64 17.39 -11.50 -6.23
C LYS A 64 16.82 -10.11 -6.51
N THR A 65 15.80 -10.02 -7.36
CA THR A 65 15.16 -8.74 -7.69
C THR A 65 14.00 -8.48 -6.74
N ALA A 66 13.81 -7.24 -6.30
CA ALA A 66 12.72 -6.88 -5.39
C ALA A 66 11.33 -7.27 -5.95
N SER A 67 11.14 -7.16 -7.26
CA SER A 67 9.92 -7.58 -7.96
C SER A 67 9.78 -9.10 -8.03
N GLY A 68 10.84 -9.83 -8.38
CA GLY A 68 10.83 -11.29 -8.42
C GLY A 68 10.66 -11.93 -7.04
N LEU A 69 11.28 -11.35 -6.01
CA LEU A 69 11.06 -11.75 -4.62
C LEU A 69 9.60 -11.49 -4.21
N SER A 70 9.06 -10.30 -4.52
CA SER A 70 7.65 -9.98 -4.22
C SER A 70 6.66 -10.89 -4.94
N MET A 71 6.99 -11.35 -6.16
CA MET A 71 6.20 -12.33 -6.91
C MET A 71 6.21 -13.70 -6.24
N LEU A 72 7.39 -14.17 -5.80
CA LEU A 72 7.54 -15.42 -5.06
C LEU A 72 6.82 -15.36 -3.69
N MET A 73 6.92 -14.24 -2.98
CA MET A 73 6.18 -14.02 -1.73
C MET A 73 4.67 -14.04 -1.94
N ASN A 74 4.18 -13.43 -3.03
CA ASN A 74 2.75 -13.46 -3.37
C ASN A 74 2.24 -14.87 -3.69
N ALA A 75 3.05 -15.69 -4.36
CA ALA A 75 2.75 -17.08 -4.63
C ALA A 75 2.71 -17.91 -3.34
N ALA A 76 3.68 -17.73 -2.45
CA ALA A 76 3.72 -18.37 -1.13
C ALA A 76 2.53 -17.96 -0.24
N ALA A 77 2.16 -16.68 -0.25
CA ALA A 77 1.03 -16.16 0.54
C ALA A 77 -0.33 -16.76 0.11
N LYS A 78 -0.44 -17.36 -1.08
CA LYS A 78 -1.66 -18.05 -1.53
C LYS A 78 -2.05 -19.21 -0.60
N GLY A 79 -1.08 -19.99 -0.11
CA GLY A 79 -1.33 -21.08 0.83
C GLY A 79 -1.92 -20.57 2.15
N LEU A 80 -1.34 -19.49 2.68
CA LEU A 80 -1.82 -18.83 3.90
C LEU A 80 -3.23 -18.26 3.73
N ARG A 81 -3.52 -17.62 2.59
CA ARG A 81 -4.86 -17.09 2.28
C ARG A 81 -5.91 -18.19 2.18
N ASN A 82 -5.56 -19.34 1.60
CA ASN A 82 -6.45 -20.50 1.55
C ASN A 82 -6.72 -21.06 2.96
N ALA A 83 -5.71 -21.13 3.81
CA ALA A 83 -5.88 -21.53 5.21
C ALA A 83 -6.81 -20.56 5.97
N ALA A 84 -6.63 -19.24 5.80
CA ALA A 84 -7.52 -18.24 6.37
C ALA A 84 -8.96 -18.37 5.84
N GLY A 85 -9.13 -18.58 4.53
CA GLY A 85 -10.46 -18.80 3.94
C GLY A 85 -11.14 -20.09 4.44
N ASN A 86 -10.36 -21.12 4.76
CA ASN A 86 -10.88 -22.34 5.39
C ASN A 86 -11.32 -22.10 6.83
N ILE A 87 -10.64 -21.23 7.58
CA ILE A 87 -11.08 -20.82 8.93
C ILE A 87 -12.37 -20.02 8.85
N ASP A 88 -12.46 -19.05 7.92
CA ASP A 88 -13.65 -18.24 7.71
C ASP A 88 -14.88 -19.11 7.40
N LYS A 89 -14.75 -20.08 6.49
CA LYS A 89 -15.86 -20.97 6.10
C LYS A 89 -16.12 -22.09 7.10
N GLY A 90 -15.08 -22.68 7.67
CA GLY A 90 -15.17 -23.89 8.49
C GLY A 90 -15.38 -23.63 9.98
N VAL A 91 -15.03 -22.45 10.48
CA VAL A 91 -15.13 -22.12 11.90
C VAL A 91 -16.02 -20.90 12.13
N ILE A 92 -15.78 -19.81 11.40
CA ILE A 92 -16.49 -18.55 11.65
C ILE A 92 -17.95 -18.63 11.19
N SER A 93 -18.21 -19.04 9.94
CA SER A 93 -19.58 -19.16 9.42
C SER A 93 -20.47 -20.04 10.32
N PRO A 94 -20.10 -21.30 10.63
CA PRO A 94 -20.95 -22.14 11.47
C PRO A 94 -21.09 -21.61 12.90
N SER A 95 -20.05 -20.99 13.47
CA SER A 95 -20.13 -20.41 14.83
C SER A 95 -21.14 -19.28 14.92
N VAL A 96 -21.18 -18.40 13.90
CA VAL A 96 -22.15 -17.30 13.85
C VAL A 96 -23.55 -17.80 13.50
N GLU A 97 -23.68 -18.82 12.63
CA GLU A 97 -24.95 -19.49 12.34
C GLU A 97 -25.55 -20.13 13.60
N GLU A 98 -24.76 -20.85 14.37
CA GLU A 98 -25.19 -21.43 15.66
C GLU A 98 -25.57 -20.33 16.67
N HIS A 99 -24.77 -19.25 16.75
CA HIS A 99 -25.11 -18.14 17.62
C HIS A 99 -26.43 -17.46 17.23
N TRP A 100 -26.67 -17.31 15.94
CA TRP A 100 -27.93 -16.79 15.41
C TRP A 100 -29.10 -17.72 15.74
N LEU A 101 -28.93 -19.04 15.58
CA LEU A 101 -29.95 -20.03 15.91
C LEU A 101 -30.28 -20.02 17.41
N ILE A 102 -29.26 -19.98 18.28
CA ILE A 102 -29.45 -19.87 19.74
C ILE A 102 -30.19 -18.59 20.09
N THR A 103 -29.83 -17.47 19.47
CA THR A 103 -30.51 -16.18 19.69
C THR A 103 -31.97 -16.24 19.26
N MET A 104 -32.26 -16.89 18.14
CA MET A 104 -33.63 -17.07 17.64
C MET A 104 -34.48 -17.95 18.57
N LEU A 105 -33.90 -18.98 19.17
CA LEU A 105 -34.59 -19.88 20.10
C LEU A 105 -34.79 -19.27 21.49
N MET A 106 -33.76 -18.61 22.04
CA MET A 106 -33.79 -18.12 23.43
C MET A 106 -34.28 -16.68 23.57
N ARG A 107 -34.13 -15.85 22.54
CA ARG A 107 -34.41 -14.41 22.56
C ARG A 107 -35.08 -13.93 21.26
N PRO A 108 -36.34 -14.36 21.01
CA PRO A 108 -37.08 -13.99 19.79
C PRO A 108 -37.48 -12.49 19.74
N ASP A 109 -37.24 -11.74 20.81
CA ASP A 109 -37.33 -10.28 20.89
C ASP A 109 -36.22 -9.57 20.11
N LEU A 110 -35.02 -10.16 20.05
CA LEU A 110 -33.81 -9.53 19.50
C LEU A 110 -33.55 -9.88 18.02
N ALA A 111 -33.96 -11.06 17.57
CA ALA A 111 -33.70 -11.53 16.21
C ALA A 111 -34.98 -12.08 15.57
N LYS A 112 -35.43 -11.45 14.49
CA LYS A 112 -36.55 -11.90 13.65
C LYS A 112 -36.16 -11.75 12.18
N GLY A 113 -36.29 -12.82 11.40
CA GLY A 113 -36.01 -12.82 9.97
C GLY A 113 -35.16 -14.02 9.57
N ASP A 114 -34.95 -14.18 8.27
CA ASP A 114 -33.99 -15.14 7.71
C ASP A 114 -32.69 -14.38 7.42
N SER A 115 -31.54 -14.94 7.83
CA SER A 115 -30.24 -14.31 7.70
C SER A 115 -29.22 -15.29 7.15
N ARG A 116 -28.66 -14.97 5.99
CA ARG A 116 -27.56 -15.73 5.40
C ARG A 116 -26.22 -15.12 5.85
N ILE A 117 -25.50 -15.86 6.68
CA ILE A 117 -24.17 -15.47 7.12
C ILE A 117 -23.15 -15.77 6.02
N VAL A 118 -22.28 -14.80 5.72
CA VAL A 118 -21.18 -14.96 4.77
C VAL A 118 -19.93 -14.31 5.37
N ALA A 119 -18.93 -15.12 5.72
CA ALA A 119 -17.62 -14.63 6.15
C ALA A 119 -16.84 -14.10 4.93
N ARG A 120 -16.50 -12.80 4.94
CA ARG A 120 -15.82 -12.10 3.84
C ARG A 120 -14.44 -11.55 4.21
N ALA A 121 -13.92 -11.87 5.40
CA ALA A 121 -12.69 -11.27 5.90
C ALA A 121 -11.48 -11.64 5.02
N SER A 122 -11.28 -12.93 4.75
CA SER A 122 -10.18 -13.40 3.91
C SER A 122 -10.28 -12.85 2.48
N GLU A 123 -11.49 -12.80 1.92
CA GLU A 123 -11.71 -12.28 0.56
C GLU A 123 -11.43 -10.79 0.47
N TYR A 124 -11.88 -10.01 1.45
CA TYR A 124 -11.64 -8.58 1.53
C TYR A 124 -10.14 -8.26 1.60
N LEU A 125 -9.37 -9.02 2.39
CA LEU A 125 -7.91 -8.84 2.50
C LEU A 125 -7.22 -9.07 1.15
N ILE A 126 -7.63 -10.11 0.41
CA ILE A 126 -7.08 -10.41 -0.92
C ILE A 126 -7.40 -9.29 -1.91
N GLN A 127 -8.64 -8.82 -1.89
CA GLN A 127 -9.08 -7.73 -2.76
C GLN A 127 -8.32 -6.43 -2.45
N GLN A 128 -8.12 -6.13 -1.18
CA GLN A 128 -7.40 -4.94 -0.75
C GLN A 128 -5.92 -4.97 -1.19
N GLU A 129 -5.25 -6.11 -1.03
CA GLU A 129 -3.87 -6.29 -1.48
C GLU A 129 -3.75 -6.20 -3.01
N GLN A 130 -4.66 -6.86 -3.75
CA GLN A 130 -4.68 -6.78 -5.21
C GLN A 130 -4.93 -5.35 -5.69
N LEU A 131 -5.82 -4.62 -5.03
CA LEU A 131 -6.08 -3.21 -5.33
C LEU A 131 -4.82 -2.36 -5.09
N GLN A 132 -4.08 -2.60 -4.01
CA GLN A 132 -2.83 -1.89 -3.73
C GLN A 132 -1.77 -2.15 -4.81
N ILE A 133 -1.62 -3.39 -5.27
CA ILE A 133 -0.70 -3.75 -6.36
C ILE A 133 -1.12 -3.03 -7.65
N ARG A 134 -2.40 -3.12 -8.03
CA ARG A 134 -2.92 -2.46 -9.24
C ARG A 134 -2.80 -0.94 -9.18
N LEU A 135 -3.00 -0.33 -8.01
CA LEU A 135 -2.76 1.10 -7.83
C LEU A 135 -1.28 1.44 -8.06
N SER A 136 -0.36 0.68 -7.47
CA SER A 136 1.08 0.89 -7.69
C SER A 136 1.46 0.73 -9.16
N GLU A 137 0.96 -0.31 -9.83
CA GLU A 137 1.17 -0.55 -11.27
C GLU A 137 0.61 0.61 -12.10
N ALA A 138 -0.60 1.07 -11.79
CA ALA A 138 -1.22 2.21 -12.47
C ALA A 138 -0.41 3.50 -12.25
N LEU A 139 0.12 3.76 -11.05
CA LEU A 139 0.97 4.92 -10.77
C LEU A 139 2.28 4.89 -11.57
N THR A 140 2.87 3.71 -11.75
CA THR A 140 4.09 3.54 -12.55
C THR A 140 3.79 3.65 -14.05
N ALA A 141 2.70 3.04 -14.53
CA ALA A 141 2.30 3.08 -15.93
C ALA A 141 1.93 4.50 -16.40
N THR A 142 1.22 5.26 -15.56
CA THR A 142 0.77 6.64 -15.86
C THR A 142 1.86 7.71 -15.69
N ASN A 143 3.14 7.32 -15.55
CA ASN A 143 4.26 8.25 -15.46
C ASN A 143 4.74 8.74 -16.85
N ASN A 144 3.93 8.57 -17.90
CA ASN A 144 4.23 8.98 -19.27
C ASN A 144 3.69 10.40 -19.55
N PRO A 145 4.42 11.30 -20.24
CA PRO A 145 3.92 12.62 -20.65
C PRO A 145 2.58 12.58 -21.40
N THR A 146 2.33 11.59 -22.25
CA THR A 146 1.04 11.47 -22.97
C THR A 146 -0.13 11.21 -22.03
N ASP A 147 0.07 10.32 -21.05
CA ASP A 147 -0.97 10.01 -20.07
C ASP A 147 -1.20 11.22 -19.17
N MET A 148 -0.13 11.90 -18.74
CA MET A 148 -0.21 13.11 -17.91
C MET A 148 -1.03 14.23 -18.56
N GLU A 149 -1.00 14.38 -19.88
CA GLU A 149 -1.85 15.34 -20.61
C GLU A 149 -3.33 14.95 -20.58
N ILE A 150 -3.65 13.64 -20.59
CA ILE A 150 -5.03 13.12 -20.60
C ILE A 150 -5.67 13.16 -19.22
N ILE A 151 -4.98 12.66 -18.19
CA ILE A 151 -5.51 12.62 -16.81
C ILE A 151 -5.38 13.99 -16.13
N GLY A 152 -4.45 14.81 -16.60
CA GLY A 152 -4.08 16.07 -15.98
C GLY A 152 -3.43 15.89 -14.60
N LEU A 153 -2.95 17.01 -14.05
CA LEU A 153 -2.46 17.07 -12.68
C LEU A 153 -3.53 16.63 -11.66
N ASP A 154 -4.80 16.93 -11.95
CA ASP A 154 -5.93 16.72 -11.05
C ASP A 154 -6.30 15.24 -10.93
N GLY A 155 -6.40 14.52 -12.06
CA GLY A 155 -6.68 13.08 -12.02
C GLY A 155 -5.54 12.29 -11.38
N ARG A 156 -4.30 12.75 -11.60
CA ARG A 156 -3.10 12.13 -11.00
C ARG A 156 -3.02 12.34 -9.49
N SER A 157 -3.48 13.49 -9.00
CA SER A 157 -3.51 13.82 -7.57
C SER A 157 -4.51 12.92 -6.82
N GLU A 158 -5.68 12.62 -7.39
CA GLU A 158 -6.65 11.68 -6.83
C GLU A 158 -6.12 10.24 -6.74
N MET A 159 -5.36 9.80 -7.75
CA MET A 159 -4.68 8.51 -7.68
C MET A 159 -3.65 8.46 -6.56
N LEU A 160 -2.88 9.54 -6.37
CA LEU A 160 -1.92 9.67 -5.27
C LEU A 160 -2.64 9.73 -3.91
N ARG A 161 -3.77 10.42 -3.82
CA ARG A 161 -4.60 10.52 -2.61
C ARG A 161 -5.05 9.13 -2.15
N ASN A 162 -5.56 8.32 -3.08
CA ASN A 162 -5.95 6.94 -2.81
C ASN A 162 -4.77 6.04 -2.41
N TYR A 163 -3.60 6.23 -3.02
CA TYR A 163 -2.38 5.51 -2.66
C TYR A 163 -1.91 5.84 -1.23
N PHE A 164 -1.85 7.12 -0.87
CA PHE A 164 -1.47 7.56 0.48
C PHE A 164 -2.50 7.17 1.55
N LYS A 165 -3.79 7.15 1.20
CA LYS A 165 -4.85 6.62 2.06
C LYS A 165 -4.62 5.14 2.39
N GLY A 166 -4.17 4.35 1.41
CA GLY A 166 -3.77 2.95 1.61
C GLY A 166 -2.58 2.79 2.57
N LEU A 167 -1.63 3.73 2.54
CA LEU A 167 -0.48 3.79 3.45
C LEU A 167 -0.81 4.34 4.86
N LYS A 168 -2.09 4.60 5.16
CA LYS A 168 -2.56 5.24 6.40
C LYS A 168 -1.94 6.62 6.66
N MET A 169 -1.52 7.32 5.60
CA MET A 169 -1.09 8.71 5.68
C MET A 169 -2.28 9.62 5.47
N ASN A 170 -2.27 10.83 6.07
CA ASN A 170 -3.34 11.79 5.84
C ASN A 170 -3.19 12.36 4.41
N PRO A 171 -4.09 12.04 3.47
CA PRO A 171 -3.91 12.39 2.06
C PRO A 171 -4.04 13.90 1.82
N ASP A 172 -4.89 14.55 2.60
CA ASP A 172 -5.25 15.97 2.45
C ASP A 172 -4.10 16.91 2.83
N LYS A 173 -3.09 16.40 3.54
CA LYS A 173 -1.87 17.15 3.89
C LYS A 173 -0.73 16.99 2.89
N ILE A 174 -0.80 15.98 2.01
CA ILE A 174 0.30 15.58 1.12
C ILE A 174 -0.01 16.00 -0.31
N VAL A 175 -1.27 15.85 -0.71
CA VAL A 175 -1.73 16.14 -2.06
C VAL A 175 -2.55 17.44 -2.02
N PRO A 176 -2.16 18.49 -2.76
CA PRO A 176 -2.94 19.72 -2.84
C PRO A 176 -4.36 19.46 -3.32
N ASP A 177 -5.32 20.19 -2.77
CA ASP A 177 -6.71 20.08 -3.19
C ASP A 177 -6.91 20.63 -4.61
N ARG A 178 -8.01 20.21 -5.23
CA ARG A 178 -8.32 20.56 -6.61
C ARG A 178 -8.32 22.08 -6.83
N GLU A 179 -8.87 22.83 -5.87
CA GLU A 179 -8.94 24.30 -5.93
C GLU A 179 -7.54 24.94 -5.86
N ASP A 180 -6.66 24.44 -4.97
CA ASP A 180 -5.29 24.93 -4.84
C ASP A 180 -4.45 24.64 -6.09
N MET A 181 -4.65 23.47 -6.72
CA MET A 181 -3.97 23.13 -7.97
C MET A 181 -4.44 23.99 -9.14
N ILE A 182 -5.73 24.32 -9.20
CA ILE A 182 -6.27 25.24 -10.21
C ILE A 182 -5.67 26.63 -10.02
N MET A 183 -5.63 27.14 -8.77
CA MET A 183 -4.99 28.43 -8.48
C MET A 183 -3.50 28.44 -8.83
N ALA A 184 -2.77 27.36 -8.54
CA ALA A 184 -1.36 27.22 -8.92
C ALA A 184 -1.15 27.18 -10.44
N LYS A 185 -2.05 26.51 -11.19
CA LYS A 185 -2.05 26.51 -12.66
C LYS A 185 -2.33 27.90 -13.23
N VAL A 186 -3.34 28.59 -12.71
CA VAL A 186 -3.66 29.97 -13.12
C VAL A 186 -2.49 30.91 -12.83
N GLN A 187 -1.85 30.82 -11.67
CA GLN A 187 -0.66 31.64 -11.37
C GLN A 187 0.51 31.35 -12.31
N THR A 188 0.78 30.09 -12.62
CA THR A 188 1.87 29.73 -13.54
C THR A 188 1.58 30.14 -14.98
N GLU A 189 0.33 30.08 -15.43
CA GLU A 189 -0.08 30.61 -16.74
C GLU A 189 0.02 32.14 -16.79
N VAL A 190 -0.46 32.84 -15.76
CA VAL A 190 -0.33 34.30 -15.66
C VAL A 190 1.15 34.72 -15.66
N GLN A 191 2.02 34.01 -14.93
CA GLN A 191 3.45 34.28 -14.95
C GLN A 191 4.10 34.05 -16.32
N LYS A 192 3.72 32.99 -17.04
CA LYS A 192 4.19 32.78 -18.42
C LYS A 192 3.74 33.89 -19.36
N VAL A 193 2.48 34.32 -19.27
CA VAL A 193 1.95 35.42 -20.08
C VAL A 193 2.67 36.73 -19.77
N VAL A 194 2.91 37.04 -18.50
CA VAL A 194 3.66 38.24 -18.08
C VAL A 194 5.11 38.18 -18.57
N MET A 195 5.76 37.03 -18.50
CA MET A 195 7.13 36.85 -19.01
C MET A 195 7.21 37.01 -20.54
N MET A 196 6.25 36.45 -21.28
CA MET A 196 6.18 36.57 -22.73
C MET A 196 5.89 38.02 -23.16
N LEU A 197 5.03 38.71 -22.41
CA LEU A 197 4.70 40.12 -22.62
C LEU A 197 5.90 41.03 -22.31
N ALA A 198 6.63 40.76 -21.23
CA ALA A 198 7.86 41.47 -20.86
C ALA A 198 8.94 41.34 -21.94
N GLN A 199 9.10 40.14 -22.51
CA GLN A 199 10.04 39.89 -23.58
C GLN A 199 9.63 40.58 -24.90
N ALA A 200 8.33 40.66 -25.19
CA ALA A 200 7.81 41.36 -26.38
C ALA A 200 7.94 42.90 -26.29
N LEU A 201 7.88 43.46 -25.07
CA LEU A 201 7.92 44.91 -24.84
C LEU A 201 9.30 45.45 -24.41
N GLN A 202 10.33 44.59 -24.27
CA GLN A 202 11.64 44.97 -23.71
C GLN A 202 11.54 45.73 -22.37
N MET A 203 10.58 45.37 -21.51
CA MET A 203 10.39 45.97 -20.19
C MET A 203 10.70 44.97 -19.08
N ASP A 204 11.18 45.47 -17.94
CA ASP A 204 11.59 44.66 -16.80
C ASP A 204 10.43 43.81 -16.22
N PRO A 205 10.64 42.51 -15.91
CA PRO A 205 9.59 41.59 -15.46
C PRO A 205 8.84 42.05 -14.19
N ASN A 206 9.52 42.75 -13.28
CA ASN A 206 8.92 43.26 -12.05
C ASN A 206 8.02 44.50 -12.29
N ALA A 207 8.31 45.34 -13.28
CA ALA A 207 7.54 46.55 -13.56
C ALA A 207 6.16 46.23 -14.19
N LEU A 208 6.10 45.19 -15.03
CA LEU A 208 4.84 44.74 -15.65
C LEU A 208 3.91 44.02 -14.66
N MET A 209 4.47 43.27 -13.71
CA MET A 209 3.68 42.62 -12.66
C MET A 209 2.98 43.67 -11.78
N GLN A 210 3.65 44.80 -11.51
CA GLN A 210 3.08 45.92 -10.78
C GLN A 210 1.97 46.65 -11.58
N ILE A 211 2.08 46.73 -12.91
CA ILE A 211 1.04 47.32 -13.77
C ILE A 211 -0.19 46.40 -13.85
N LEU A 212 0.00 45.08 -13.97
CA LEU A 212 -1.11 44.12 -13.97
C LEU A 212 -1.82 44.07 -12.60
N GLN A 213 -1.03 44.12 -11.51
CA GLN A 213 -1.54 44.17 -10.15
C GLN A 213 -2.18 45.53 -9.82
N GLN A 214 -1.76 46.63 -10.46
CA GLN A 214 -2.48 47.91 -10.40
C GLN A 214 -3.77 47.93 -11.23
N GLY A 215 -3.84 47.15 -12.32
CA GLY A 215 -5.07 46.97 -13.10
C GLY A 215 -6.14 46.13 -12.38
N ALA A 216 -5.73 45.19 -11.53
CA ALA A 216 -6.63 44.33 -10.74
C ALA A 216 -6.75 44.74 -9.25
N GLY A 217 -5.99 45.75 -8.81
CA GLY A 217 -5.80 46.11 -7.40
C GLY A 217 -6.38 47.45 -6.99
N ASN A 218 -7.45 47.93 -7.64
CA ASN A 218 -8.19 49.11 -7.17
C ASN A 218 -9.57 48.79 -6.56
N GLU A 219 -9.78 47.56 -6.12
CA GLU A 219 -10.89 47.20 -5.25
C GLU A 219 -10.36 46.46 -4.02
N GLY A 220 -9.94 47.21 -2.99
CA GLY A 220 -9.56 46.59 -1.73
C GLY A 220 -8.83 47.44 -0.71
N ASN A 221 -9.33 48.65 -0.37
CA ASN A 221 -9.38 49.08 1.03
C ASN A 221 -10.09 50.43 1.20
N GLY A 222 -11.36 50.35 1.54
CA GLY A 222 -12.14 51.47 2.05
C GLY A 222 -13.36 50.89 2.71
N GLN A 223 -13.37 50.83 4.04
CA GLN A 223 -14.53 50.46 4.85
C GLN A 223 -15.79 51.03 4.22
N GLY A 224 -16.76 50.16 3.93
CA GLY A 224 -17.99 50.50 3.21
C GLY A 224 -18.73 51.65 3.88
N GLN A 225 -18.51 52.87 3.39
CA GLN A 225 -19.43 53.98 3.59
C GLN A 225 -20.57 53.77 2.60
N LYS A 226 -21.72 53.35 3.12
CA LYS A 226 -22.98 53.38 2.37
C LYS A 226 -23.16 54.78 1.75
N PRO A 227 -23.68 54.87 0.51
CA PRO A 227 -23.84 56.14 -0.18
C PRO A 227 -24.63 57.11 0.70
N ARG A 228 -24.00 58.25 1.03
CA ARG A 228 -24.70 59.37 1.66
C ARG A 228 -25.73 59.86 0.66
N GLU A 229 -27.00 59.64 0.95
CA GLU A 229 -28.08 60.27 0.21
C GLU A 229 -27.95 61.79 0.43
N LEU A 230 -27.55 62.47 -0.65
CA LEU A 230 -27.59 63.92 -0.74
C LEU A 230 -29.03 64.31 -1.11
N ASP A 231 -29.55 65.35 -0.47
CA ASP A 231 -30.78 65.97 -0.93
C ASP A 231 -30.57 66.60 -2.32
N ALA A 232 -31.65 66.99 -3.00
CA ALA A 232 -31.61 67.57 -4.34
C ALA A 232 -30.83 68.90 -4.46
N ALA A 233 -30.24 69.40 -3.36
CA ALA A 233 -29.40 70.59 -3.30
C ALA A 233 -27.93 70.31 -2.90
N GLY A 234 -27.54 69.05 -2.71
CA GLY A 234 -26.13 68.66 -2.56
C GLY A 234 -25.53 68.83 -1.17
N ASN A 235 -26.33 68.87 -0.10
CA ASN A 235 -25.84 68.89 1.28
C ASN A 235 -26.09 67.55 2.01
N PRO A 236 -25.22 67.14 2.96
CA PRO A 236 -25.40 65.90 3.71
C PRO A 236 -26.57 66.01 4.71
N VAL A 237 -27.51 65.06 4.64
CA VAL A 237 -28.69 65.01 5.51
C VAL A 237 -28.28 64.78 6.97
N SER A 238 -28.45 65.80 7.80
CA SER A 238 -28.20 65.73 9.25
C SER A 238 -29.42 65.12 9.94
N GLY A 239 -29.26 63.98 10.63
CA GLY A 239 -30.35 63.51 11.50
C GLY A 239 -30.45 62.04 11.89
N GLN A 240 -29.47 61.16 11.65
CA GLN A 240 -29.52 59.80 12.22
C GLN A 240 -28.15 59.31 12.69
N ASP A 241 -27.81 59.66 13.93
CA ASP A 241 -26.83 58.94 14.73
C ASP A 241 -27.39 58.79 16.15
N VAL A 242 -28.00 57.64 16.46
CA VAL A 242 -28.23 57.23 17.84
C VAL A 242 -28.20 55.70 17.95
N ARG A 243 -27.44 55.24 18.97
CA ARG A 243 -27.35 53.89 19.59
C ARG A 243 -26.24 53.01 18.97
N MET A 244 -25.01 52.92 19.50
CA MET A 244 -24.54 52.75 20.89
C MET A 244 -25.40 51.75 21.68
N PHE A 245 -25.02 50.47 21.65
CA PHE A 245 -25.23 49.33 22.58
C PHE A 245 -24.86 48.08 21.72
N ASN A 246 -23.99 47.13 22.08
CA ASN A 246 -23.73 46.48 23.35
C ASN A 246 -22.45 45.60 23.24
N GLN A 247 -22.01 45.07 24.40
CA GLN A 247 -20.87 44.18 24.65
C GLN A 247 -20.70 42.98 23.70
#